data_AF-A0A2D8AU77-F1
#
_entry.id   AF-A0A2D8AU77-F1
#
_cell.length_a   1.000
_cell.length_b   1.000
_cell.length_c   1.000
_cell.angle_alpha   90.00
_cell.angle_beta   90.00
_cell.angle_gamma   90.00
#
_symmetry.space_group_name_H-M   'P 1'
#
loop_
_entity.id
_entity.type
_entity.pdbx_description
1 polymer ?
#
loop_
_entity_poly.entity_id
_entity_poly.type
_entity_poly.pdbx_seq_one_letter_code
_entity_poly.pdbx_strand_id
1 'polypeptide(L)'
;MTEWQDADTDDDGLKDGYELFIGTNPLFTDLDNDGDGLRWFQDCDDNNSNISPYANEIRNGIDDNCNGEIDEGLPDLNPQILIVSYSSQSAEVNRNIAITAFGNSDTETILFDFEDPLQTEFSINQATVVASSPGIYRGEVCAVTEGLFNCESIVVEFTTVQEIEVEPTIKSEPEERSTYVSQLSENIVTVVVLSIVVLLVTVLGWKRPKAPVKWEQPVTYDNNVPAAPDLSMWSK
;
A
#
# COMPACT_ATOMS: atom_id res chain seq x y z
N MET A 1 -64.53 14.10 31.14
CA MET A 1 -65.82 13.83 30.46
C MET A 1 -65.98 14.96 29.47
N THR A 2 -66.42 14.67 28.25
CA THR A 2 -66.63 15.70 27.23
C THR A 2 -67.67 16.71 27.72
N GLU A 3 -67.44 17.98 27.44
CA GLU A 3 -68.35 19.07 27.82
C GLU A 3 -69.24 19.44 26.63
N TRP A 4 -70.55 19.43 26.78
CA TRP A 4 -71.47 19.70 25.65
C TRP A 4 -71.37 21.11 25.04
N GLN A 5 -70.76 22.05 25.76
CA GLN A 5 -70.52 23.44 25.30
C GLN A 5 -69.17 23.60 24.62
N ASP A 6 -68.29 22.62 24.81
CA ASP A 6 -67.00 22.55 24.16
C ASP A 6 -67.10 21.56 23.00
N ALA A 7 -66.60 21.95 21.84
CA ALA A 7 -66.69 21.09 20.67
C ALA A 7 -65.38 20.33 20.41
N ASP A 8 -64.32 20.67 21.14
CA ASP A 8 -62.93 20.21 21.03
C ASP A 8 -62.37 20.17 22.47
N THR A 9 -62.72 19.13 23.23
CA THR A 9 -62.55 19.07 24.68
C THR A 9 -61.07 19.07 25.11
N ASP A 10 -60.14 18.67 24.25
CA ASP A 10 -58.70 18.66 24.53
C ASP A 10 -57.88 19.70 23.76
N ASP A 11 -58.56 20.60 23.03
CA ASP A 11 -58.01 21.76 22.31
C ASP A 11 -56.91 21.38 21.29
N ASP A 12 -56.97 20.20 20.68
CA ASP A 12 -55.97 19.69 19.73
C ASP A 12 -56.29 20.00 18.25
N GLY A 13 -57.44 20.64 18.02
CA GLY A 13 -57.97 21.03 16.72
C GLY A 13 -58.90 20.00 16.07
N LEU A 14 -59.15 18.86 16.70
CA LEU A 14 -60.17 17.88 16.32
C LEU A 14 -61.41 18.06 17.19
N LYS A 15 -62.59 17.88 16.58
CA LYS A 15 -63.84 18.01 17.34
C LYS A 15 -64.18 16.67 17.98
N ASP A 16 -64.73 16.68 19.19
CA ASP A 16 -65.18 15.50 19.92
C ASP A 16 -66.01 14.54 19.04
N GLY A 17 -66.93 15.11 18.25
CA GLY A 17 -67.81 14.32 17.38
C GLY A 17 -67.09 13.68 16.19
N TYR A 18 -66.00 14.29 15.71
CA TYR A 18 -65.15 13.74 14.65
C TYR A 18 -64.21 12.67 15.20
N GLU A 19 -63.59 12.90 16.35
CA GLU A 19 -62.76 11.92 17.04
C GLU A 19 -63.51 10.62 17.34
N LEU A 20 -64.74 10.72 17.87
CA LEU A 20 -65.61 9.57 18.05
C LEU A 20 -65.95 8.85 16.74
N PHE A 21 -65.96 9.56 15.62
CA PHE A 21 -66.23 8.99 14.31
C PHE A 21 -65.01 8.24 13.74
N ILE A 22 -63.80 8.76 13.94
CA ILE A 22 -62.55 8.12 13.51
C ILE A 22 -62.00 7.10 14.53
N GLY A 23 -62.55 7.07 15.75
CA GLY A 23 -62.20 6.12 16.80
C GLY A 23 -61.10 6.60 17.77
N THR A 24 -60.77 7.88 17.77
CA THR A 24 -59.88 8.51 18.76
C THR A 24 -60.66 8.97 20.00
N ASN A 25 -59.98 9.55 20.98
CA ASN A 25 -60.56 9.85 22.29
C ASN A 25 -60.55 11.36 22.58
N PRO A 26 -61.72 12.03 22.65
CA PRO A 26 -61.86 13.48 22.88
C PRO A 26 -61.29 14.05 24.18
N LEU A 27 -60.65 13.21 25.00
CA LEU A 27 -60.01 13.63 26.24
C LEU A 27 -58.48 13.57 26.14
N PHE A 28 -57.93 13.18 24.99
CA PHE A 28 -56.52 12.91 24.78
C PHE A 28 -56.09 13.39 23.40
N THR A 29 -55.19 14.37 23.42
CA THR A 29 -54.62 14.99 22.23
C THR A 29 -54.07 13.95 21.26
N ASP A 30 -54.48 14.03 20.00
CA ASP A 30 -53.99 13.22 18.89
C ASP A 30 -52.75 13.88 18.27
N LEU A 31 -51.57 13.56 18.80
CA LEU A 31 -50.32 14.18 18.34
C LEU A 31 -49.83 13.61 17.00
N ASP A 32 -49.08 14.46 16.31
CA ASP A 32 -48.14 14.15 15.24
C ASP A 32 -46.74 14.21 15.89
N ASN A 33 -46.20 13.06 16.26
CA ASN A 33 -45.05 12.99 17.15
C ASN A 33 -43.70 13.07 16.40
N ASP A 34 -43.67 12.76 15.11
CA ASP A 34 -42.48 12.89 14.27
C ASP A 34 -42.49 14.12 13.35
N GLY A 35 -43.63 14.80 13.23
CA GLY A 35 -43.78 16.07 12.52
C GLY A 35 -43.89 15.93 11.00
N ASP A 36 -44.31 14.77 10.49
CA ASP A 36 -44.50 14.54 9.06
C ASP A 36 -45.81 15.16 8.51
N GLY A 37 -46.67 15.64 9.40
CA GLY A 37 -47.96 16.27 9.09
C GLY A 37 -49.15 15.32 9.22
N LEU A 38 -48.94 14.08 9.66
CA LEU A 38 -49.95 13.08 9.96
C LEU A 38 -49.97 12.77 11.44
N ARG A 39 -51.16 12.52 11.96
CA ARG A 39 -51.33 12.13 13.36
C ARG A 39 -51.17 10.62 13.48
N TRP A 40 -50.90 10.14 14.69
CA TRP A 40 -50.66 8.72 14.99
C TRP A 40 -51.68 7.70 14.44
N PHE A 41 -52.93 8.09 14.19
CA PHE A 41 -53.97 7.21 13.66
C PHE A 41 -54.01 7.15 12.12
N GLN A 42 -53.25 8.01 11.44
CA GLN A 42 -53.07 8.06 10.00
C GLN A 42 -51.71 7.50 9.58
N ASP A 43 -50.74 7.49 10.50
CA ASP A 43 -49.40 6.98 10.29
C ASP A 43 -49.22 5.57 10.87
N CYS A 44 -48.51 4.70 10.15
CA CYS A 44 -48.13 3.40 10.68
C CYS A 44 -46.92 3.46 11.64
N ASP A 45 -46.09 4.52 11.60
CA ASP A 45 -44.99 4.77 12.54
C ASP A 45 -44.83 6.27 12.87
N ASP A 46 -45.67 6.78 13.78
CA ASP A 46 -45.66 8.15 14.33
C ASP A 46 -44.38 8.53 15.13
N ASN A 47 -43.31 7.75 15.03
CA ASN A 47 -41.99 8.11 15.58
C ASN A 47 -40.93 8.29 14.49
N ASN A 48 -41.31 8.19 13.21
CA ASN A 48 -40.38 8.27 12.10
C ASN A 48 -41.01 8.96 10.89
N SER A 49 -40.70 10.24 10.74
CA SER A 49 -41.24 11.10 9.68
C SER A 49 -40.87 10.71 8.24
N ASN A 50 -40.15 9.60 8.04
CA ASN A 50 -39.87 9.04 6.72
C ASN A 50 -40.78 7.86 6.37
N ILE A 51 -41.53 7.34 7.33
CA ILE A 51 -42.50 6.26 7.17
C ILE A 51 -43.87 6.91 7.32
N SER A 52 -44.65 6.95 6.25
CA SER A 52 -46.02 7.45 6.30
C SER A 52 -46.75 7.15 4.99
N PRO A 53 -48.11 7.18 4.93
CA PRO A 53 -48.91 6.90 3.73
C PRO A 53 -48.51 7.57 2.40
N TYR A 54 -47.69 8.62 2.46
CA TYR A 54 -47.24 9.39 1.30
C TYR A 54 -45.72 9.31 1.06
N ALA A 55 -45.00 8.54 1.87
CA ALA A 55 -43.58 8.28 1.67
C ALA A 55 -43.36 7.54 0.34
N ASN A 56 -42.13 7.64 -0.19
CA ASN A 56 -41.72 6.82 -1.31
C ASN A 56 -41.01 5.59 -0.75
N GLU A 57 -41.32 4.42 -1.30
CA GLU A 57 -40.57 3.19 -0.98
C GLU A 57 -39.07 3.37 -1.22
N ILE A 58 -38.28 2.85 -0.30
CA ILE A 58 -36.86 2.61 -0.47
C ILE A 58 -36.56 1.18 -0.04
N ARG A 59 -35.61 0.53 -0.73
CA ARG A 59 -35.25 -0.87 -0.48
C ARG A 59 -34.54 -1.05 0.88
N ASN A 60 -35.31 -1.06 1.96
CA ASN A 60 -34.83 -1.13 3.34
C ASN A 60 -35.50 -2.26 4.14
N GLY A 61 -36.46 -2.97 3.54
CA GLY A 61 -37.21 -4.06 4.19
C GLY A 61 -38.33 -3.59 5.12
N ILE A 62 -38.78 -2.34 4.98
CA ILE A 62 -39.86 -1.69 5.73
C ILE A 62 -40.94 -1.27 4.72
N ASP A 63 -42.19 -1.24 5.15
CA ASP A 63 -43.30 -0.60 4.44
C ASP A 63 -43.22 0.91 4.71
N ASP A 64 -42.48 1.64 3.87
CA ASP A 64 -42.27 3.07 4.10
C ASP A 64 -43.58 3.85 3.86
N ASN A 65 -44.42 3.40 2.93
CA ASN A 65 -45.64 4.10 2.55
C ASN A 65 -46.93 3.59 3.23
N CYS A 66 -46.81 2.77 4.27
CA CYS A 66 -47.91 2.25 5.09
C CYS A 66 -49.06 1.59 4.30
N ASN A 67 -48.79 0.96 3.15
CA ASN A 67 -49.84 0.32 2.34
C ASN A 67 -50.01 -1.19 2.58
N GLY A 68 -49.16 -1.77 3.43
CA GLY A 68 -49.17 -3.19 3.81
C GLY A 68 -48.32 -4.10 2.92
N GLU A 69 -47.63 -3.55 1.91
CA GLU A 69 -46.59 -4.23 1.13
C GLU A 69 -45.21 -3.68 1.54
N ILE A 70 -44.14 -4.41 1.23
CA ILE A 70 -42.77 -4.02 1.61
C ILE A 70 -41.96 -3.85 0.32
N ASP A 71 -41.26 -2.72 0.19
CA ASP A 71 -40.34 -2.40 -0.91
C ASP A 71 -40.99 -2.53 -2.33
N GLU A 72 -42.29 -2.28 -2.46
CA GLU A 72 -43.01 -2.45 -3.72
C GLU A 72 -42.81 -1.31 -4.72
N GLY A 73 -43.10 -1.57 -6.00
CA GLY A 73 -42.97 -0.55 -7.05
C GLY A 73 -41.53 -0.10 -7.36
N LEU A 74 -40.53 -0.64 -6.65
CA LEU A 74 -39.12 -0.40 -6.91
C LEU A 74 -38.65 -1.13 -8.18
N PRO A 75 -37.64 -0.58 -8.88
CA PRO A 75 -37.01 -1.30 -9.99
C PRO A 75 -36.42 -2.64 -9.55
N ASP A 76 -36.52 -3.63 -10.44
CA ASP A 76 -35.84 -4.92 -10.28
C ASP A 76 -34.33 -4.72 -10.18
N LEU A 77 -33.69 -5.42 -9.25
CA LEU A 77 -32.23 -5.43 -9.15
C LEU A 77 -31.63 -6.26 -10.28
N ASN A 78 -30.52 -5.77 -10.83
CA ASN A 78 -29.77 -6.47 -11.85
C ASN A 78 -28.27 -6.34 -11.54
N PRO A 79 -27.75 -7.09 -10.55
CA PRO A 79 -26.33 -7.05 -10.23
C PRO A 79 -25.52 -7.48 -11.46
N GLN A 80 -24.45 -6.76 -11.76
CA GLN A 80 -23.61 -7.03 -12.93
C GLN A 80 -22.15 -6.80 -12.62
N ILE A 81 -21.30 -7.76 -13.01
CA ILE A 81 -19.85 -7.55 -13.02
C ILE A 81 -19.49 -6.60 -14.17
N LEU A 82 -18.85 -5.48 -13.83
CA LEU A 82 -18.41 -4.48 -14.80
C LEU A 82 -16.95 -4.68 -15.20
N ILE A 83 -16.10 -4.96 -14.22
CA ILE A 83 -14.64 -5.03 -14.41
C ILE A 83 -14.10 -6.20 -13.61
N VAL A 84 -13.23 -6.98 -14.25
CA VAL A 84 -12.33 -7.93 -13.59
C VAL A 84 -10.91 -7.60 -14.02
N SER A 85 -10.04 -7.36 -13.05
CA SER A 85 -8.65 -6.99 -13.28
C SER A 85 -7.72 -7.95 -12.56
N TYR A 86 -6.57 -8.20 -13.17
CA TYR A 86 -5.57 -9.16 -12.69
C TYR A 86 -4.24 -8.43 -12.53
N SER A 87 -3.49 -8.73 -11.47
CA SER A 87 -2.09 -8.29 -11.36
C SER A 87 -1.24 -8.89 -12.48
N SER A 88 -1.52 -10.15 -12.84
CA SER A 88 -0.97 -10.85 -13.99
C SER A 88 -1.90 -12.03 -14.36
N GLN A 89 -1.97 -12.39 -15.65
CA GLN A 89 -2.76 -13.56 -16.09
C GLN A 89 -2.00 -14.88 -15.91
N SER A 90 -0.69 -14.80 -15.68
CA SER A 90 0.14 -15.94 -15.33
C SER A 90 1.16 -15.55 -14.26
N ALA A 91 1.57 -16.53 -13.45
CA ALA A 91 2.58 -16.36 -12.43
C ALA A 91 3.40 -17.66 -12.25
N GLU A 92 4.53 -17.57 -11.57
CA GLU A 92 5.26 -18.77 -11.15
C GLU A 92 4.55 -19.44 -9.96
N VAL A 93 4.74 -20.74 -9.76
CA VAL A 93 4.29 -21.44 -8.56
C VAL A 93 4.79 -20.71 -7.29
N ASN A 94 3.93 -20.62 -6.26
CA ASN A 94 4.16 -19.87 -5.02
C ASN A 94 4.28 -18.34 -5.18
N ARG A 95 3.90 -17.77 -6.34
CA ARG A 95 3.67 -16.34 -6.51
C ARG A 95 2.18 -16.02 -6.42
N ASN A 96 1.87 -14.82 -5.98
CA ASN A 96 0.48 -14.39 -5.80
C ASN A 96 -0.03 -13.74 -7.07
N ILE A 97 -1.27 -14.07 -7.45
CA ILE A 97 -2.06 -13.32 -8.43
C ILE A 97 -3.17 -12.61 -7.66
N ALA A 98 -3.24 -11.28 -7.75
CA ALA A 98 -4.34 -10.51 -7.19
C ALA A 98 -5.39 -10.25 -8.27
N ILE A 99 -6.64 -10.57 -7.97
CA ILE A 99 -7.80 -10.45 -8.85
C ILE A 99 -8.75 -9.48 -8.18
N THR A 100 -9.02 -8.35 -8.82
CA THR A 100 -9.92 -7.31 -8.29
C THR A 100 -11.10 -7.16 -9.22
N ALA A 101 -12.31 -7.20 -8.67
CA ALA A 101 -13.54 -7.09 -9.44
C ALA A 101 -14.43 -5.96 -8.93
N PHE A 102 -15.27 -5.41 -9.81
CA PHE A 102 -16.21 -4.34 -9.48
C PHE A 102 -17.56 -4.62 -10.13
N GLY A 103 -18.63 -4.44 -9.35
CA GLY A 103 -20.01 -4.54 -9.81
C GLY A 103 -20.63 -3.17 -10.12
N ASN A 104 -21.86 -3.17 -10.63
CA ASN A 104 -22.69 -1.98 -10.79
C ASN A 104 -23.29 -1.51 -9.45
N SER A 105 -24.10 -0.44 -9.49
CA SER A 105 -24.81 0.09 -8.31
C SER A 105 -25.70 -0.92 -7.61
N ASP A 106 -26.20 -1.88 -8.37
CA ASP A 106 -27.14 -2.88 -7.87
C ASP A 106 -26.43 -4.06 -7.24
N THR A 107 -25.08 -4.08 -7.19
CA THR A 107 -24.27 -5.14 -6.61
C THR A 107 -23.96 -4.86 -5.14
N GLU A 108 -24.43 -5.72 -4.23
CA GLU A 108 -24.18 -5.61 -2.80
C GLU A 108 -22.84 -6.26 -2.41
N THR A 109 -22.56 -7.45 -2.95
CA THR A 109 -21.36 -8.23 -2.63
C THR A 109 -20.75 -8.85 -3.88
N ILE A 110 -19.41 -8.95 -3.90
CA ILE A 110 -18.67 -9.71 -4.89
C ILE A 110 -18.18 -11.01 -4.25
N LEU A 111 -18.56 -12.13 -4.86
CA LEU A 111 -18.15 -13.47 -4.45
C LEU A 111 -17.09 -13.99 -5.43
N PHE A 112 -16.03 -14.58 -4.88
CA PHE A 112 -15.01 -15.29 -5.65
C PHE A 112 -15.05 -16.77 -5.28
N ASP A 113 -15.15 -17.63 -6.29
CA ASP A 113 -15.10 -19.08 -6.12
C ASP A 113 -14.02 -19.67 -7.03
N PHE A 114 -13.18 -20.56 -6.50
CA PHE A 114 -12.06 -21.15 -7.22
C PHE A 114 -12.01 -22.66 -6.98
N GLU A 115 -11.62 -23.40 -8.01
CA GLU A 115 -11.41 -24.84 -7.88
C GLU A 115 -10.17 -25.14 -6.99
N ASP A 116 -10.32 -26.08 -6.06
CA ASP A 116 -9.19 -26.69 -5.35
C ASP A 116 -8.15 -27.26 -6.33
N PRO A 117 -6.83 -27.27 -6.02
CA PRO A 117 -6.17 -26.96 -4.73
C PRO A 117 -5.64 -25.51 -4.61
N LEU A 118 -6.26 -24.52 -5.26
CA LEU A 118 -5.78 -23.14 -5.23
C LEU A 118 -5.91 -22.55 -3.81
N GLN A 119 -4.81 -22.01 -3.26
CA GLN A 119 -4.86 -21.29 -1.98
C GLN A 119 -5.38 -19.88 -2.24
N THR A 120 -6.42 -19.48 -1.52
CA THR A 120 -7.11 -18.20 -1.72
C THR A 120 -7.15 -17.38 -0.44
N GLU A 121 -6.94 -16.07 -0.58
CA GLU A 121 -7.10 -15.08 0.49
C GLU A 121 -8.01 -13.97 -0.03
N PHE A 122 -9.09 -13.68 0.70
CA PHE A 122 -10.11 -12.73 0.27
C PHE A 122 -9.99 -11.40 1.00
N SER A 123 -10.27 -10.32 0.28
CA SER A 123 -10.36 -8.94 0.73
C SER A 123 -11.59 -8.29 0.08
N ILE A 124 -11.91 -7.06 0.46
CA ILE A 124 -13.02 -6.32 -0.16
C ILE A 124 -12.74 -6.17 -1.65
N ASN A 125 -13.61 -6.74 -2.48
CA ASN A 125 -13.55 -6.69 -3.95
C ASN A 125 -12.27 -7.27 -4.57
N GLN A 126 -11.47 -8.01 -3.79
CA GLN A 126 -10.21 -8.58 -4.24
C GLN A 126 -9.97 -9.98 -3.68
N ALA A 127 -9.51 -10.90 -4.53
CA ALA A 127 -9.01 -12.21 -4.14
C ALA A 127 -7.53 -12.33 -4.51
N THR A 128 -6.72 -12.84 -3.60
CA THR A 128 -5.32 -13.20 -3.86
C THR A 128 -5.22 -14.71 -3.93
N VAL A 129 -4.70 -15.21 -5.04
CA VAL A 129 -4.61 -16.65 -5.31
C VAL A 129 -3.17 -17.12 -5.49
N VAL A 130 -2.87 -18.31 -4.98
CA VAL A 130 -1.54 -18.95 -5.03
C VAL A 130 -1.70 -20.44 -5.32
N ALA A 131 -0.92 -20.97 -6.25
CA ALA A 131 -0.85 -22.40 -6.50
C ALA A 131 0.49 -23.00 -6.04
N SER A 132 0.45 -24.24 -5.52
CA SER A 132 1.63 -25.04 -5.17
C SER A 132 2.10 -25.98 -6.29
N SER A 133 1.29 -26.13 -7.34
CA SER A 133 1.61 -26.91 -8.54
C SER A 133 1.35 -26.12 -9.81
N PRO A 134 2.16 -26.29 -10.87
CA PRO A 134 1.91 -25.66 -12.15
C PRO A 134 0.64 -26.23 -12.79
N GLY A 135 -0.12 -25.37 -13.47
CA GLY A 135 -1.40 -25.74 -14.06
C GLY A 135 -2.27 -24.54 -14.38
N ILE A 136 -3.41 -24.82 -15.01
CA ILE A 136 -4.46 -23.83 -15.29
C ILE A 136 -5.56 -24.05 -14.26
N TYR A 137 -5.90 -22.99 -13.53
CA TYR A 137 -6.96 -23.01 -12.53
C TYR A 137 -8.11 -22.14 -13.00
N ARG A 138 -9.33 -22.62 -12.74
CA ARG A 138 -10.57 -21.95 -13.11
C ARG A 138 -11.28 -21.49 -11.84
N GLY A 139 -12.05 -20.43 -11.99
CA GLY A 139 -12.93 -19.93 -10.96
C GLY A 139 -14.04 -19.10 -11.57
N GLU A 140 -14.86 -18.54 -10.70
CA GLU A 140 -15.95 -17.66 -11.04
C GLU A 140 -15.92 -16.44 -10.11
N VAL A 141 -16.27 -15.29 -10.66
CA VAL A 141 -16.52 -14.08 -9.89
C VAL A 141 -17.96 -13.65 -10.11
N CYS A 142 -18.72 -13.52 -9.03
CA CYS A 142 -20.15 -13.21 -9.08
C CYS A 142 -20.45 -11.87 -8.42
N ALA A 143 -21.22 -11.04 -9.09
CA ALA A 143 -21.95 -9.93 -8.49
C ALA A 143 -23.23 -10.48 -7.88
N VAL A 144 -23.46 -10.22 -6.60
CA VAL A 144 -24.56 -10.80 -5.82
C VAL A 144 -25.34 -9.71 -5.09
N THR A 145 -26.67 -9.79 -5.18
CA THR A 145 -27.59 -8.94 -4.41
C THR A 145 -28.92 -9.65 -4.22
N GLU A 146 -29.42 -9.70 -2.98
CA GLU A 146 -30.71 -10.33 -2.63
C GLU A 146 -30.94 -11.73 -3.25
N GLY A 147 -29.86 -12.52 -3.41
CA GLY A 147 -29.94 -13.86 -4.02
C GLY A 147 -29.99 -13.89 -5.54
N LEU A 148 -29.85 -12.76 -6.23
CA LEU A 148 -29.55 -12.68 -7.66
C LEU A 148 -28.04 -12.80 -7.88
N PHE A 149 -27.64 -13.52 -8.93
CA PHE A 149 -26.24 -13.79 -9.25
C PHE A 149 -25.94 -13.46 -10.71
N ASN A 150 -24.89 -12.68 -10.93
CA ASN A 150 -24.29 -12.47 -12.25
C ASN A 150 -22.81 -12.85 -12.18
N CYS A 151 -22.47 -13.99 -12.77
CA CYS A 151 -21.15 -14.59 -12.66
C CYS A 151 -20.37 -14.50 -13.97
N GLU A 152 -19.07 -14.24 -13.87
CA GLU A 152 -18.10 -14.25 -14.96
C GLU A 152 -17.03 -15.30 -14.66
N SER A 153 -16.72 -16.15 -15.64
CA SER A 153 -15.68 -17.16 -15.49
C SER A 153 -14.29 -16.54 -15.58
N ILE A 154 -13.38 -16.97 -14.71
CA ILE A 154 -12.00 -16.48 -14.66
C ILE A 154 -11.02 -17.64 -14.75
N VAL A 155 -9.86 -17.36 -15.34
CA VAL A 155 -8.80 -18.37 -15.59
C VAL A 155 -7.45 -17.77 -15.25
N VAL A 156 -6.64 -18.51 -14.50
CA VAL A 156 -5.26 -18.15 -14.15
C VAL A 156 -4.30 -19.31 -14.41
N GLU A 157 -3.08 -18.98 -14.83
CA GLU A 157 -2.04 -19.98 -15.15
C GLU A 157 -0.84 -19.86 -14.21
N PHE A 158 -0.41 -21.00 -13.67
CA PHE A 158 0.81 -21.11 -12.89
C PHE A 158 1.87 -21.93 -13.63
N THR A 159 3.04 -21.33 -13.83
CA THR A 159 4.18 -21.96 -14.52
C THR A 159 5.27 -22.36 -13.51
N THR A 160 6.10 -23.33 -13.87
CA THR A 160 7.22 -23.75 -13.03
C THR A 160 8.22 -22.62 -12.84
N VAL A 161 8.81 -22.51 -11.65
CA VAL A 161 9.91 -21.57 -11.36
C VAL A 161 11.07 -21.88 -12.32
N GLN A 162 11.42 -20.92 -13.18
CA GLN A 162 12.64 -21.05 -13.98
C GLN A 162 13.83 -20.78 -13.07
N GLU A 163 14.59 -21.82 -12.75
CA GLU A 163 15.88 -21.65 -12.10
C GLU A 163 16.84 -21.02 -13.12
N ILE A 164 17.17 -19.74 -12.93
CA ILE A 164 18.20 -19.09 -13.72
C ILE A 164 19.54 -19.70 -13.26
N GLU A 165 20.07 -20.62 -14.06
CA GLU A 165 21.43 -21.10 -13.90
C GLU A 165 22.38 -19.92 -14.15
N VAL A 166 22.77 -19.24 -13.07
CA VAL A 166 23.76 -18.16 -13.14
C VAL A 166 25.12 -18.84 -13.29
N GLU A 167 25.52 -19.14 -14.53
CA GLU A 167 26.90 -19.53 -14.78
C GLU A 167 27.78 -18.35 -14.33
N PRO A 168 28.66 -18.53 -13.32
CA PRO A 168 29.48 -17.43 -12.83
C PRO A 168 30.39 -16.99 -13.97
N THR A 169 30.01 -15.91 -14.65
CA THR A 169 30.91 -15.25 -15.58
C THR A 169 31.97 -14.57 -14.72
N ILE A 170 33.07 -15.30 -14.47
CA ILE A 170 34.30 -14.68 -14.02
C ILE A 170 34.64 -13.67 -15.12
N LYS A 171 34.30 -12.40 -14.91
CA LYS A 171 34.95 -11.33 -15.65
C LYS A 171 36.41 -11.45 -15.27
N SER A 172 37.20 -12.07 -16.15
CA SER A 172 38.62 -11.84 -16.16
C SER A 172 38.76 -10.33 -16.29
N GLU A 173 39.15 -9.69 -15.19
CA GLU A 173 39.54 -8.30 -15.16
C GLU A 173 40.54 -8.12 -16.31
N PRO A 174 40.29 -7.21 -17.28
CA PRO A 174 41.31 -6.95 -18.26
C PRO A 174 42.56 -6.57 -17.48
N GLU A 175 43.69 -7.25 -17.73
CA GLU A 175 44.96 -6.76 -17.25
C GLU A 175 45.09 -5.32 -17.75
N GLU A 176 44.77 -4.34 -16.90
CA GLU A 176 45.21 -2.98 -17.08
C GLU A 176 46.72 -3.05 -16.96
N ARG A 177 47.37 -3.33 -18.09
CA ARG A 177 48.77 -3.06 -18.29
C ARG A 177 48.91 -1.55 -18.19
N SER A 178 49.12 -1.11 -16.96
CA SER A 178 49.12 0.27 -16.57
C SER A 178 50.04 1.06 -17.51
N THR A 179 49.49 2.09 -18.13
CA THR A 179 50.16 2.96 -19.12
C THR A 179 51.25 3.85 -18.51
N TYR A 180 51.73 3.55 -17.30
CA TYR A 180 52.85 4.25 -16.65
C TYR A 180 54.19 3.96 -17.32
N VAL A 181 54.31 2.89 -18.11
CA VAL A 181 55.59 2.52 -18.73
C VAL A 181 55.97 3.45 -19.89
N SER A 182 55.01 4.10 -20.56
CA SER A 182 55.33 5.04 -21.67
C SER A 182 55.67 6.45 -21.17
N GLN A 183 54.96 6.97 -20.16
CA GLN A 183 55.24 8.31 -19.60
C GLN A 183 56.53 8.37 -18.77
N LEU A 184 56.99 7.25 -18.22
CA LEU A 184 58.28 7.19 -17.53
C LEU A 184 59.46 7.30 -18.52
N SER A 185 59.31 6.82 -19.75
CA SER A 185 60.37 6.85 -20.75
C SER A 185 60.72 8.26 -21.25
N GLU A 186 59.74 9.17 -21.34
CA GLU A 186 59.97 10.55 -21.78
C GLU A 186 60.68 11.40 -20.69
N ASN A 187 60.44 11.11 -19.42
CA ASN A 187 61.02 11.86 -18.29
C ASN A 187 62.38 11.32 -17.83
N ILE A 188 62.70 10.04 -18.05
CA ILE A 188 64.01 9.49 -17.66
C ILE A 188 65.13 10.07 -18.51
N VAL A 189 64.94 10.23 -19.83
CA VAL A 189 65.99 10.72 -20.72
C VAL A 189 66.39 12.16 -20.38
N THR A 190 65.41 13.01 -20.05
CA THR A 190 65.67 14.41 -19.68
C THR A 190 66.40 14.52 -18.35
N VAL A 191 66.03 13.73 -17.34
CA VAL A 191 66.71 13.67 -16.04
C VAL A 191 68.15 13.19 -16.19
N VAL A 192 68.39 12.15 -16.99
CA VAL A 192 69.75 11.64 -17.24
C VAL A 192 70.61 12.68 -17.93
N VAL A 193 70.11 13.35 -18.98
CA VAL A 193 70.86 14.40 -19.69
C VAL A 193 71.19 15.58 -18.77
N LEU A 194 70.23 16.05 -17.98
CA LEU A 194 70.46 17.15 -17.02
C LEU A 194 71.49 16.75 -15.95
N SER A 195 71.43 15.52 -15.44
CA SER A 195 72.40 15.03 -14.44
C SER A 195 73.83 14.96 -15.00
N ILE A 196 74.01 14.56 -16.26
CA ILE A 196 75.32 14.53 -16.93
C ILE A 196 75.85 15.94 -17.14
N VAL A 197 75.00 16.89 -17.56
CA VAL A 197 75.39 18.31 -17.72
C VAL A 197 75.82 18.91 -16.39
N VAL A 198 75.06 18.67 -15.31
CA VAL A 198 75.43 19.14 -13.96
C VAL A 198 76.75 18.51 -13.50
N LEU A 199 76.95 17.21 -13.71
CA LEU A 199 78.20 16.54 -13.39
C LEU A 199 79.38 17.13 -14.16
N LEU A 200 79.24 17.38 -15.47
CA LEU A 200 80.29 18.02 -16.27
C LEU A 200 80.63 19.42 -15.75
N VAL A 201 79.63 20.22 -15.36
CA VAL A 201 79.86 21.55 -14.77
C VAL A 201 80.58 21.44 -13.41
N THR A 202 80.23 20.47 -12.57
CA THR A 202 80.92 20.27 -11.27
C THR A 202 82.35 19.75 -11.43
N VAL A 203 82.60 18.85 -12.39
CA VAL A 203 83.94 18.30 -12.68
C VAL A 203 84.85 19.34 -13.31
N LEU A 204 84.33 20.17 -14.23
CA LEU A 204 85.12 21.23 -14.88
C LEU A 204 85.23 22.50 -14.02
N GLY A 205 84.27 22.74 -13.11
CA GLY A 205 84.13 23.98 -12.34
C GLY A 205 84.77 24.01 -10.96
N TRP A 206 85.21 22.88 -10.39
CA TRP A 206 85.80 22.86 -9.05
C TRP A 206 87.33 22.70 -9.06
N LYS A 207 88.03 23.80 -9.35
CA LYS A 207 89.41 23.97 -8.84
C LYS A 207 89.36 24.33 -7.36
N ARG A 208 89.53 23.33 -6.49
CA ARG A 208 89.65 23.55 -5.04
C ARG A 208 90.98 24.27 -4.71
N PRO A 209 91.01 25.36 -3.94
CA PRO A 209 92.25 25.89 -3.38
C PRO A 209 92.87 24.91 -2.36
N LYS A 210 94.20 24.94 -2.25
CA LYS A 210 95.02 24.01 -1.45
C LYS A 210 94.68 24.08 0.06
N ALA A 211 94.70 22.90 0.69
CA ALA A 211 94.19 22.57 2.03
C ALA A 211 94.76 23.41 3.19
N PRO A 212 93.99 23.62 4.29
CA PRO A 212 94.54 23.96 5.59
C PRO A 212 94.72 22.75 6.52
N VAL A 213 95.90 22.75 7.15
CA VAL A 213 96.35 22.27 8.48
C VAL A 213 95.58 21.15 9.19
N LYS A 214 96.31 20.06 9.52
CA LYS A 214 95.87 18.98 10.42
C LYS A 214 95.52 19.53 11.80
N TRP A 215 94.29 19.26 12.24
CA TRP A 215 93.87 19.41 13.63
C TRP A 215 93.83 18.03 14.30
N GLU A 216 94.52 17.89 15.43
CA GLU A 216 94.46 16.73 16.31
C GLU A 216 93.41 16.98 17.40
N GLN A 217 92.55 15.98 17.67
CA GLN A 217 91.52 16.05 18.70
C GLN A 217 92.08 15.64 20.07
N PRO A 218 91.82 16.41 21.15
CA PRO A 218 92.18 16.00 22.51
C PRO A 218 91.27 14.86 23.00
N VAL A 219 91.90 13.88 23.64
CA VAL A 219 91.29 12.64 24.12
C VAL A 219 90.78 12.83 25.55
N THR A 220 89.50 13.18 25.72
CA THR A 220 88.79 12.97 27.00
C THR A 220 87.31 12.71 26.74
N TYR A 221 86.86 11.50 27.07
CA TYR A 221 85.49 11.01 26.96
C TYR A 221 84.74 11.34 28.27
N ASP A 222 83.65 12.09 28.19
CA ASP A 222 82.79 12.41 29.34
C ASP A 222 81.68 11.36 29.47
N ASN A 223 81.67 10.63 30.58
CA ASN A 223 80.82 9.47 30.87
C ASN A 223 79.44 9.84 31.44
N ASN A 224 79.03 11.11 31.42
CA ASN A 224 77.80 11.58 32.08
C ASN A 224 76.59 11.80 31.15
N VAL A 225 76.55 11.15 29.98
CA VAL A 225 75.35 11.14 29.12
C VAL A 225 74.51 9.90 29.45
N PRO A 226 73.31 10.04 30.05
CA PRO A 226 72.49 8.89 30.42
C PRO A 226 72.05 8.11 29.17
N ALA A 227 72.25 6.80 29.18
CA ALA A 227 71.79 5.91 28.11
C ALA A 227 70.25 5.91 28.01
N ALA A 228 69.76 5.81 26.78
CA ALA A 228 68.33 5.80 26.47
C ALA A 228 67.59 4.64 27.19
N PRO A 229 66.37 4.87 27.71
CA PRO A 229 65.63 3.85 28.47
C PRO A 229 65.11 2.70 27.59
N ASP A 230 65.19 1.49 28.13
CA ASP A 230 64.81 0.22 27.50
C ASP A 230 63.28 0.03 27.42
N LEU A 231 62.77 -0.34 26.24
CA LEU A 231 61.35 -0.39 25.88
C LEU A 231 60.69 -1.78 26.10
N SER A 232 61.28 -2.62 26.95
CA SER A 232 60.84 -4.00 27.19
C SER A 232 59.57 -4.16 28.05
N MET A 233 58.82 -3.09 28.36
CA MET A 233 57.64 -3.13 29.25
C MET A 233 56.27 -2.98 28.56
N TRP A 234 56.19 -2.99 27.22
CA TRP A 234 54.94 -2.74 26.49
C TRP A 234 54.43 -3.98 25.75
N SER A 235 54.46 -5.15 26.40
CA SER A 235 53.74 -6.33 25.95
C SER A 235 52.58 -6.65 26.90
N LYS A 236 51.37 -6.33 26.50
CA LYS A 236 50.15 -7.02 26.92
C LYS A 236 49.13 -7.01 25.80
#